data_AF-A0A971FV30-F1
#
_entry.id   AF-A0A971FV30-F1
#
_cell.length_a   1.000
_cell.length_b   1.000
_cell.length_c   1.000
_cell.angle_alpha   90.00
_cell.angle_beta   90.00
_cell.angle_gamma   90.00
#
_symmetry.space_group_name_H-M   'P 1'
#
loop_
_entity.id
_entity.type
_entity.pdbx_description
1 polymer ?
#
loop_
_entity_poly.entity_id
_entity_poly.type
_entity_poly.pdbx_seq_one_letter_code
_entity_poly.pdbx_strand_id
1 'polypeptide(L)'
;HKITELMLKYHAIVVLEDLNMGFMRGRQKVEKQVYQKFEKMLIDKLNYLVDKHADPKKEGGLLHAYQLTNKFDGFQKLGKQSGFLFYIPAWNTSKIDPSTGFVNLLDTRYESIEKTKAFFSKFDIIRYNDKTDQFEFTFNYNNFTTKAEGTRTKWTLCTQGERIKTFRNPQKNSQWDNEKVELSKEFKKFFADYQIDINGNIKESISSQTEKPFFEKMLYLLKLTLQMRNSITDTDVDYLISPVADEKGIFYDSRTCSDSLPKNADANGAYNIARKGLMLVRQIREAATLDKFKFAPISNKDWLKFAQEKPYLND
;
A
#
# COMPACT_ATOMS: atom_id res chain seq x y z
N HIS A 1 7.65 -23.24 10.99
CA HIS A 1 6.93 -23.76 12.17
C HIS A 1 5.76 -22.87 12.57
N LYS A 2 5.95 -21.59 12.93
CA LYS A 2 4.81 -20.69 13.25
C LYS A 2 3.74 -20.59 12.18
N ILE A 3 4.13 -20.47 10.91
CA ILE A 3 3.17 -20.47 9.79
C ILE A 3 2.34 -21.75 9.74
N THR A 4 2.97 -22.92 9.88
CA THR A 4 2.26 -24.21 9.83
C THR A 4 1.35 -24.42 11.04
N GLU A 5 1.74 -23.93 12.23
CA GLU A 5 0.84 -23.91 13.40
C GLU A 5 -0.41 -23.08 13.13
N LEU A 6 -0.27 -21.89 12.53
CA LEU A 6 -1.39 -21.03 12.17
C LEU A 6 -2.27 -21.65 11.09
N MET A 7 -1.67 -22.28 10.08
CA MET A 7 -2.42 -23.01 9.04
C MET A 7 -3.30 -24.11 9.65
N LEU A 8 -2.75 -24.93 10.55
CA LEU A 8 -3.52 -25.99 11.22
C LEU A 8 -4.57 -25.42 12.16
N LYS A 9 -4.22 -24.42 12.97
CA LYS A 9 -5.13 -23.79 13.94
C LYS A 9 -6.36 -23.16 13.27
N TYR A 10 -6.19 -22.52 12.12
CA TYR A 10 -7.24 -21.77 11.44
C TYR A 10 -7.74 -22.45 10.16
N HIS A 11 -7.26 -23.65 9.85
CA HIS A 11 -7.47 -24.32 8.56
C HIS A 11 -7.22 -23.38 7.37
N ALA A 12 -6.16 -22.57 7.48
CA ALA A 12 -5.93 -21.43 6.61
C ALA A 12 -5.05 -21.78 5.41
N ILE A 13 -5.38 -21.16 4.28
CA ILE A 13 -4.45 -21.03 3.15
C ILE A 13 -3.35 -20.00 3.48
N VAL A 14 -2.26 -20.02 2.74
CA VAL A 14 -1.19 -19.01 2.83
C VAL A 14 -1.06 -18.28 1.50
N VAL A 15 -0.95 -16.97 1.57
CA VAL A 15 -0.87 -16.10 0.41
C VAL A 15 0.45 -15.35 0.45
N LEU A 16 1.19 -15.41 -0.65
CA LEU A 16 2.55 -14.90 -0.79
C LEU A 16 2.62 -13.90 -1.96
N GLU A 17 3.58 -12.99 -1.91
CA GLU A 17 3.89 -12.12 -3.04
C GLU A 17 4.47 -12.94 -4.20
N ASP A 18 3.93 -12.75 -5.40
CA ASP A 18 4.56 -13.21 -6.63
C ASP A 18 5.78 -12.32 -6.93
N LEU A 19 6.97 -12.84 -6.66
CA LEU A 19 8.24 -12.15 -6.84
C LEU A 19 8.76 -12.15 -8.30
N ASN A 20 7.87 -12.14 -9.29
CA ASN A 20 8.26 -12.05 -10.69
C ASN A 20 9.16 -10.84 -11.02
N MET A 21 9.97 -10.98 -12.08
CA MET A 21 11.16 -10.14 -12.40
C MET A 21 10.95 -8.61 -12.42
N GLY A 22 9.73 -8.12 -12.66
CA GLY A 22 9.43 -6.69 -12.71
C GLY A 22 9.38 -5.99 -11.34
N PHE A 23 8.94 -6.69 -10.29
CA PHE A 23 8.85 -6.16 -8.91
C PHE A 23 10.21 -6.14 -8.21
N MET A 24 11.12 -7.02 -8.63
CA MET A 24 12.43 -7.25 -8.02
C MET A 24 13.52 -6.21 -8.32
N ARG A 25 13.24 -5.17 -9.13
CA ARG A 25 14.27 -4.16 -9.46
C ARG A 25 14.61 -3.22 -8.29
N GLY A 26 13.80 -3.18 -7.22
CA GLY A 26 13.98 -2.26 -6.09
C GLY A 26 14.43 -2.87 -4.75
N ARG A 27 14.16 -4.16 -4.50
CA ARG A 27 14.58 -4.85 -3.26
C ARG A 27 15.97 -5.47 -3.44
N GLN A 28 16.83 -5.30 -2.44
CA GLN A 28 18.24 -5.70 -2.49
C GLN A 28 18.37 -7.22 -2.72
N LYS A 29 19.41 -7.64 -3.45
CA LYS A 29 19.69 -9.06 -3.80
C LYS A 29 19.63 -10.03 -2.59
N VAL A 30 19.93 -9.52 -1.38
CA VAL A 30 19.93 -10.28 -0.12
C VAL A 30 18.52 -10.68 0.32
N GLU A 31 17.54 -9.78 0.25
CA GLU A 31 16.15 -10.06 0.64
C GLU A 31 15.51 -11.13 -0.25
N LYS A 32 15.83 -11.10 -1.55
CA LYS A 32 15.35 -12.11 -2.50
C LYS A 32 15.82 -13.51 -2.13
N GLN A 33 17.10 -13.67 -1.77
CA GLN A 33 17.65 -14.98 -1.44
C GLN A 33 17.02 -15.55 -0.17
N VAL A 34 16.82 -14.71 0.85
CA VAL A 34 16.14 -15.10 2.10
C VAL A 34 14.71 -15.53 1.81
N TYR A 35 13.97 -14.76 1.00
CA TYR A 35 12.58 -15.06 0.68
C TYR A 35 12.43 -16.34 -0.15
N GLN A 36 13.27 -16.56 -1.16
CA GLN A 36 13.26 -17.81 -1.93
C GLN A 36 13.62 -19.02 -1.06
N LYS A 37 14.60 -18.89 -0.17
CA LYS A 37 14.93 -19.96 0.78
C LYS A 37 13.75 -20.26 1.71
N PHE A 38 13.08 -19.21 2.20
CA PHE A 38 11.87 -19.33 3.00
C PHE A 38 10.76 -20.07 2.25
N GLU A 39 10.43 -19.68 1.02
CA GLU A 39 9.39 -20.32 0.21
C GLU A 39 9.69 -21.80 -0.02
N LYS A 40 10.92 -22.13 -0.41
CA LYS A 40 11.33 -23.52 -0.62
C LYS A 40 11.14 -24.33 0.66
N MET A 41 11.63 -23.83 1.80
CA MET A 41 11.50 -24.53 3.09
C MET A 41 10.05 -24.70 3.51
N LEU A 42 9.18 -23.72 3.22
CA LEU A 42 7.75 -23.81 3.50
C LEU A 42 7.11 -24.90 2.61
N ILE A 43 7.37 -24.90 1.31
CA ILE A 43 6.87 -25.93 0.38
C ILE A 43 7.35 -27.32 0.81
N ASP A 44 8.66 -27.49 1.06
CA ASP A 44 9.22 -28.78 1.50
C ASP A 44 8.54 -29.26 2.79
N LYS A 45 8.26 -28.35 3.73
CA LYS A 45 7.57 -28.69 4.98
C LYS A 45 6.11 -29.06 4.76
N LEU A 46 5.42 -28.43 3.80
CA LEU A 46 4.01 -28.68 3.49
C LEU A 46 3.79 -29.91 2.60
N ASN A 47 4.82 -30.39 1.91
CA ASN A 47 4.81 -31.68 1.23
C ASN A 47 4.66 -32.86 2.20
N TYR A 48 5.13 -32.69 3.45
CA TYR A 48 4.98 -33.66 4.54
C TYR A 48 4.88 -32.96 5.90
N LEU A 49 3.67 -32.44 6.19
CA LEU A 49 3.40 -31.71 7.42
C LEU A 49 2.86 -32.63 8.51
N VAL A 50 3.74 -32.92 9.48
CA VAL A 50 3.41 -33.63 10.73
C VAL A 50 3.14 -32.62 11.85
N ASP A 51 2.00 -32.76 12.52
CA ASP A 51 1.73 -32.22 13.85
C ASP A 51 2.38 -33.12 14.90
N LYS A 52 3.33 -32.57 15.65
CA LYS A 52 4.09 -33.32 16.65
C LYS A 52 3.28 -33.66 17.90
N HIS A 53 2.12 -33.02 18.07
CA HIS A 53 1.23 -33.26 19.20
C HIS A 53 0.12 -34.26 18.88
N ALA A 54 -0.03 -34.65 17.61
CA ALA A 54 -1.02 -35.62 17.17
C ALA A 54 -0.52 -37.07 17.36
N ASP A 55 -1.47 -37.98 17.59
CA ASP A 55 -1.20 -39.42 17.58
C ASP A 55 -0.59 -39.83 16.22
N PRO A 56 0.51 -40.62 16.18
CA PRO A 56 1.17 -41.02 14.94
C PRO A 56 0.25 -41.62 13.87
N LYS A 57 -0.84 -42.29 14.26
CA LYS A 57 -1.78 -42.97 13.37
C LYS A 57 -3.02 -42.13 13.00
N LYS A 58 -3.18 -40.93 13.56
CA LYS A 58 -4.29 -40.02 13.21
C LYS A 58 -3.90 -39.08 12.09
N GLU A 59 -4.90 -38.46 11.46
CA GLU A 59 -4.72 -37.41 10.46
C GLU A 59 -3.81 -36.29 11.01
N GLY A 60 -2.82 -35.89 10.22
CA GLY A 60 -1.77 -34.95 10.64
C GLY A 60 -0.65 -35.57 11.48
N GLY A 61 -0.82 -36.80 11.96
CA GLY A 61 0.20 -37.57 12.68
C GLY A 61 1.32 -38.07 11.78
N LEU A 62 2.36 -38.66 12.38
CA LEU A 62 3.59 -39.07 11.69
C LEU A 62 3.34 -40.00 10.48
N LEU A 63 2.37 -40.91 10.55
CA LEU A 63 2.07 -41.89 9.48
C LEU A 63 0.98 -41.42 8.51
N HIS A 64 0.27 -40.33 8.84
CA HIS A 64 -0.80 -39.75 8.03
C HIS A 64 -0.63 -38.22 7.95
N ALA A 65 0.59 -37.79 7.62
CA ALA A 65 0.96 -36.38 7.55
C ALA A 65 0.17 -35.66 6.45
N TYR A 66 -0.12 -34.39 6.67
CA TYR A 66 -0.76 -33.57 5.64
C TYR A 66 0.16 -33.32 4.45
N GLN A 67 -0.41 -33.32 3.25
CA GLN A 67 0.25 -32.97 2.00
C GLN A 67 -0.45 -31.75 1.38
N LEU A 68 -0.07 -30.56 1.86
CA LEU A 68 -0.79 -29.31 1.55
C LEU A 68 -0.20 -28.55 0.36
N THR A 69 0.88 -29.05 -0.25
CA THR A 69 1.51 -28.45 -1.44
C THR A 69 1.92 -29.52 -2.43
N ASN A 70 2.01 -29.14 -3.71
CA ASN A 70 2.59 -30.00 -4.73
C ASN A 70 4.10 -30.19 -4.48
N LYS A 71 4.65 -31.25 -5.10
CA LYS A 71 6.10 -31.49 -5.15
C LYS A 71 6.83 -30.29 -5.75
N PHE A 72 7.93 -29.89 -5.12
CA PHE A 72 8.74 -28.78 -5.60
C PHE A 72 9.70 -29.23 -6.70
N ASP A 73 9.41 -28.82 -7.95
CA ASP A 73 10.25 -29.09 -9.12
C ASP A 73 11.04 -27.85 -9.61
N GLY A 74 11.11 -26.82 -8.77
CA GLY A 74 11.81 -25.56 -9.03
C GLY A 74 10.88 -24.35 -9.25
N PHE A 75 11.38 -23.15 -8.94
CA PHE A 75 10.61 -21.90 -9.01
C PHE A 75 10.08 -21.56 -10.42
N GLN A 76 10.74 -22.03 -11.48
CA GLN A 76 10.28 -21.82 -12.86
C GLN A 76 8.99 -22.58 -13.20
N LYS A 77 8.73 -23.69 -12.50
CA LYS A 77 7.53 -24.51 -12.66
C LYS A 77 6.45 -24.17 -11.64
N LEU A 78 6.76 -23.27 -10.70
CA LEU A 78 5.82 -22.82 -9.69
C LEU A 78 4.82 -21.87 -10.34
N GLY A 79 3.56 -22.29 -10.39
CA GLY A 79 2.47 -21.46 -10.89
C GLY A 79 1.97 -20.47 -9.84
N LYS A 80 0.76 -19.93 -10.05
CA LYS A 80 0.10 -19.02 -9.10
C LYS A 80 -0.48 -19.72 -7.86
N GLN A 81 -0.43 -21.05 -7.83
CA GLN A 81 -0.91 -21.88 -6.74
C GLN A 81 -0.06 -23.16 -6.63
N SER A 82 0.23 -23.59 -5.40
CA SER A 82 0.69 -24.92 -5.07
C SER A 82 -0.06 -25.41 -3.85
N GLY A 83 -1.11 -26.21 -4.06
CA GLY A 83 -2.04 -26.63 -2.99
C GLY A 83 -2.60 -25.43 -2.21
N PHE A 84 -2.22 -25.32 -0.94
CA PHE A 84 -2.65 -24.27 0.01
C PHE A 84 -1.84 -22.98 -0.08
N LEU A 85 -0.81 -22.92 -0.93
CA LEU A 85 -0.03 -21.70 -1.19
C LEU A 85 -0.56 -21.00 -2.44
N PHE A 86 -0.82 -19.70 -2.33
CA PHE A 86 -1.28 -18.84 -3.42
C PHE A 86 -0.32 -17.67 -3.62
N TYR A 87 -0.09 -17.27 -4.87
CA TYR A 87 0.83 -16.19 -5.23
C TYR A 87 0.09 -15.05 -5.91
N ILE A 88 0.19 -13.84 -5.36
CA ILE A 88 -0.53 -12.64 -5.82
C ILE A 88 0.41 -11.51 -6.24
N PRO A 89 0.01 -10.63 -7.16
CA PRO A 89 0.82 -9.46 -7.51
C PRO A 89 0.92 -8.48 -6.33
N ALA A 90 2.14 -8.09 -5.96
CA ALA A 90 2.42 -7.19 -4.82
C ALA A 90 2.08 -5.70 -5.06
N TRP A 91 1.53 -5.35 -6.23
CA TRP A 91 1.20 -3.96 -6.56
C TRP A 91 0.19 -3.36 -5.56
N ASN A 92 0.55 -2.22 -4.95
CA ASN A 92 -0.24 -1.49 -3.95
C ASN A 92 -0.80 -2.33 -2.80
N THR A 93 0.04 -3.20 -2.21
CA THR A 93 -0.27 -3.89 -0.94
C THR A 93 0.18 -3.09 0.29
N SER A 94 1.34 -2.42 0.25
CA SER A 94 1.84 -1.65 1.39
C SER A 94 1.45 -0.16 1.35
N LYS A 95 1.45 0.45 0.16
CA LYS A 95 1.17 1.89 -0.05
C LYS A 95 -0.30 2.13 -0.46
N ILE A 96 -1.22 1.64 0.35
CA ILE A 96 -2.67 1.82 0.21
C ILE A 96 -3.25 2.07 1.59
N ASP A 97 -4.21 2.99 1.70
CA ASP A 97 -4.97 3.19 2.93
C ASP A 97 -5.91 1.99 3.15
N PRO A 98 -5.76 1.20 4.23
CA PRO A 98 -6.60 0.04 4.48
C PRO A 98 -8.06 0.42 4.81
N SER A 99 -8.29 1.65 5.27
CA SER A 99 -9.62 2.14 5.68
C SER A 99 -10.43 2.69 4.50
N THR A 100 -9.81 3.27 3.48
CA THR A 100 -10.53 3.88 2.35
C THR A 100 -10.21 3.25 0.99
N GLY A 101 -9.11 2.51 0.88
CA GLY A 101 -8.58 2.03 -0.41
C GLY A 101 -7.91 3.12 -1.25
N PHE A 102 -7.62 4.29 -0.66
CA PHE A 102 -6.87 5.35 -1.32
C PHE A 102 -5.43 4.92 -1.65
N VAL A 103 -4.99 5.25 -2.87
CA VAL A 103 -3.61 5.06 -3.34
C VAL A 103 -3.14 6.32 -4.05
N ASN A 104 -1.86 6.67 -3.93
CA ASN A 104 -1.31 7.77 -4.72
C ASN A 104 -1.11 7.35 -6.19
N LEU A 105 -1.86 7.98 -7.11
CA LEU A 105 -1.70 7.85 -8.56
C LEU A 105 -1.26 9.16 -9.24
N LEU A 106 -0.96 10.21 -8.46
CA LEU A 106 -0.49 11.49 -8.96
C LEU A 106 1.04 11.46 -9.18
N ASP A 107 1.50 12.14 -10.21
CA ASP A 107 2.93 12.39 -10.45
C ASP A 107 3.28 13.80 -9.97
N THR A 108 4.04 13.90 -8.88
CA THR A 108 4.44 15.16 -8.27
C THR A 108 5.87 15.56 -8.62
N ARG A 109 6.44 15.02 -9.71
CA ARG A 109 7.76 15.42 -10.20
C ARG A 109 7.65 16.77 -10.89
N TYR A 110 8.57 17.68 -10.56
CA TYR A 110 8.68 18.94 -11.28
C TYR A 110 9.24 18.70 -12.69
N GLU A 111 8.62 19.31 -13.69
CA GLU A 111 9.08 19.30 -15.09
C GLU A 111 9.29 20.73 -15.59
N SER A 112 8.25 21.56 -15.55
CA SER A 112 8.31 22.99 -15.87
C SER A 112 7.24 23.75 -15.09
N ILE A 113 7.30 25.09 -15.11
CA ILE A 113 6.29 25.95 -14.52
C ILE A 113 4.93 25.70 -15.18
N GLU A 114 4.87 25.67 -16.51
CA GLU A 114 3.65 25.48 -17.30
C GLU A 114 2.99 24.14 -17.00
N LYS A 115 3.77 23.05 -16.96
CA LYS A 115 3.27 21.72 -16.59
C LYS A 115 2.77 21.67 -15.16
N THR A 116 3.46 22.36 -14.23
CA THR A 116 3.03 22.41 -12.83
C THR A 116 1.74 23.21 -12.66
N LYS A 117 1.59 24.34 -13.37
CA LYS A 117 0.32 25.09 -13.43
C LYS A 117 -0.81 24.24 -14.01
N ALA A 118 -0.56 23.55 -15.11
CA ALA A 118 -1.52 22.63 -15.72
C ALA A 118 -1.87 21.43 -14.81
N PHE A 119 -0.96 21.01 -13.93
CA PHE A 119 -1.23 20.00 -12.92
C PHE A 119 -2.16 20.54 -11.83
N PHE A 120 -1.87 21.71 -11.25
CA PHE A 120 -2.70 22.29 -10.18
C PHE A 120 -4.06 22.81 -10.68
N SER A 121 -4.18 23.20 -11.96
CA SER A 121 -5.45 23.63 -12.54
C SER A 121 -6.50 22.51 -12.60
N LYS A 122 -6.07 21.24 -12.62
CA LYS A 122 -6.92 20.04 -12.67
C LYS A 122 -7.57 19.67 -11.33
N PHE A 123 -7.11 20.22 -10.22
CA PHE A 123 -7.79 20.08 -8.93
C PHE A 123 -9.12 20.82 -8.98
N ASP A 124 -10.14 20.34 -8.29
CA ASP A 124 -11.43 21.04 -8.20
C ASP A 124 -11.29 22.23 -7.25
N ILE A 125 -10.73 22.00 -6.06
CA ILE A 125 -10.54 22.99 -5.00
C ILE A 125 -9.18 22.76 -4.33
N ILE A 126 -8.46 23.85 -4.09
CA ILE A 126 -7.32 23.87 -3.15
C ILE A 126 -7.61 24.98 -2.16
N ARG A 127 -7.74 24.67 -0.87
CA ARG A 127 -8.10 25.67 0.15
C ARG A 127 -7.50 25.35 1.51
N TYR A 128 -7.42 26.34 2.38
CA TYR A 128 -7.25 26.13 3.81
C TYR A 128 -8.63 25.99 4.48
N ASN A 129 -8.78 24.99 5.36
CA ASN A 129 -9.93 24.78 6.21
C ASN A 129 -9.55 25.16 7.65
N ASP A 130 -10.12 26.26 8.11
CA ASP A 130 -9.87 26.85 9.44
C ASP A 130 -10.43 25.99 10.58
N LYS A 131 -11.52 25.26 10.35
CA LYS A 131 -12.13 24.38 11.36
C LYS A 131 -11.26 23.17 11.70
N THR A 132 -10.55 22.64 10.71
CA THR A 132 -9.69 21.46 10.87
C THR A 132 -8.20 21.79 10.92
N ASP A 133 -7.84 23.06 10.74
CA ASP A 133 -6.47 23.55 10.60
C ASP A 133 -5.63 22.79 9.53
N GLN A 134 -6.22 22.60 8.35
CA GLN A 134 -5.62 21.78 7.28
C GLN A 134 -5.84 22.37 5.91
N PHE A 135 -4.90 22.13 4.99
CA PHE A 135 -5.13 22.37 3.57
C PHE A 135 -5.82 21.17 2.94
N GLU A 136 -6.84 21.45 2.15
CA GLU A 136 -7.65 20.47 1.42
C GLU A 136 -7.40 20.58 -0.07
N PHE A 137 -7.12 19.44 -0.71
CA PHE A 137 -6.93 19.30 -2.15
C PHE A 137 -8.00 18.35 -2.69
N THR A 138 -9.10 18.91 -3.16
CA THR A 138 -10.21 18.14 -3.74
C THR A 138 -9.97 17.95 -5.23
N PHE A 139 -10.09 16.73 -5.72
CA PHE A 139 -9.84 16.40 -7.11
C PHE A 139 -10.57 15.15 -7.58
N ASN A 140 -10.63 14.99 -8.90
CA ASN A 140 -11.07 13.78 -9.58
C ASN A 140 -9.90 13.16 -10.35
N TYR A 141 -9.53 11.90 -10.05
CA TYR A 141 -8.46 11.19 -10.76
C TYR A 141 -8.63 11.16 -12.28
N ASN A 142 -9.87 11.18 -12.79
CA ASN A 142 -10.12 11.19 -14.24
C ASN A 142 -9.50 12.40 -14.95
N ASN A 143 -9.22 13.50 -14.24
CA ASN A 143 -8.53 14.67 -14.78
C ASN A 143 -7.00 14.48 -14.88
N PHE A 144 -6.46 13.46 -14.20
CA PHE A 144 -5.02 13.23 -14.05
C PHE A 144 -4.56 11.94 -14.74
N THR A 145 -5.33 10.86 -14.67
CA THR A 145 -4.91 9.54 -15.14
C THR A 145 -6.09 8.60 -15.41
N THR A 146 -5.92 7.69 -16.37
CA THR A 146 -6.86 6.59 -16.63
C THR A 146 -6.69 5.42 -15.67
N LYS A 147 -5.64 5.40 -14.84
CA LYS A 147 -5.34 4.29 -13.90
C LYS A 147 -6.41 4.07 -12.83
N ALA A 148 -7.24 5.07 -12.55
CA ALA A 148 -8.32 5.01 -11.57
C ALA A 148 -9.70 4.71 -12.20
N GLU A 149 -9.78 4.54 -13.52
CA GLU A 149 -11.05 4.39 -14.23
C GLU A 149 -11.85 3.17 -13.74
N GLY A 150 -13.11 3.39 -13.39
CA GLY A 150 -14.00 2.36 -12.82
C GLY A 150 -13.69 2.00 -11.36
N THR A 151 -13.06 2.92 -10.62
CA THR A 151 -12.86 2.89 -9.17
C THR A 151 -13.36 4.21 -8.56
N ARG A 152 -13.22 4.43 -7.25
CA ARG A 152 -13.47 5.75 -6.66
C ARG A 152 -12.42 6.75 -7.17
N THR A 153 -12.89 7.77 -7.89
CA THR A 153 -12.00 8.77 -8.50
C THR A 153 -11.97 10.12 -7.79
N LYS A 154 -13.03 10.47 -7.05
CA LYS A 154 -13.13 11.71 -6.30
C LYS A 154 -12.58 11.57 -4.90
N TRP A 155 -11.61 12.41 -4.56
CA TRP A 155 -10.89 12.40 -3.28
C TRP A 155 -10.60 13.82 -2.81
N THR A 156 -10.50 14.00 -1.50
CA THR A 156 -9.98 15.21 -0.87
C THR A 156 -8.78 14.81 -0.03
N LEU A 157 -7.59 15.29 -0.42
CA LEU A 157 -6.39 15.13 0.40
C LEU A 157 -6.38 16.22 1.45
N CYS A 158 -5.97 15.87 2.66
CA CYS A 158 -5.75 16.82 3.73
C CYS A 158 -4.31 16.72 4.25
N THR A 159 -3.77 17.84 4.74
CA THR A 159 -2.43 17.92 5.34
C THR A 159 -2.37 17.33 6.75
N GLN A 160 -3.18 16.30 7.02
CA GLN A 160 -3.30 15.65 8.31
C GLN A 160 -1.97 14.98 8.73
N GLY A 161 -1.53 15.35 9.93
CA GLY A 161 -0.42 14.73 10.63
C GLY A 161 0.97 15.01 10.04
N GLU A 162 1.98 14.52 10.73
CA GLU A 162 3.38 14.69 10.35
C GLU A 162 3.80 13.70 9.25
N ARG A 163 4.88 14.02 8.55
CA ARG A 163 5.59 13.13 7.63
C ARG A 163 7.06 13.08 7.96
N ILE A 164 7.73 12.00 7.56
CA ILE A 164 9.18 11.89 7.64
C ILE A 164 9.77 12.19 6.27
N LYS A 165 10.47 13.32 6.17
CA LYS A 165 11.34 13.65 5.05
C LYS A 165 12.65 12.89 5.22
N THR A 166 13.02 12.09 4.23
CA THR A 166 14.34 11.46 4.16
C THR A 166 15.19 12.23 3.15
N PHE A 167 16.42 12.58 3.52
CA PHE A 167 17.32 13.35 2.68
C PHE A 167 18.78 12.94 2.90
N ARG A 168 19.65 13.32 1.96
CA ARG A 168 21.11 13.16 2.09
C ARG A 168 21.63 14.39 2.83
N ASN A 169 22.16 14.23 4.04
CA ASN A 169 22.58 15.35 4.87
C ASN A 169 24.03 15.76 4.53
N PRO A 170 24.27 16.97 3.96
CA PRO A 170 25.61 17.42 3.62
C PRO A 170 26.55 17.55 4.83
N GLN A 171 25.99 17.87 6.01
CA GLN A 171 26.75 17.99 7.26
C GLN A 171 27.19 16.64 7.83
N LYS A 172 26.55 15.54 7.42
CA LYS A 172 26.91 14.16 7.81
C LYS A 172 27.53 13.39 6.64
N ASN A 173 28.39 14.03 5.85
CA ASN A 173 29.05 13.42 4.69
C ASN A 173 28.05 12.75 3.72
N SER A 174 26.91 13.40 3.46
CA SER A 174 25.83 12.86 2.63
C SER A 174 25.27 11.51 3.10
N GLN A 175 25.37 11.19 4.39
CA GLN A 175 24.62 10.07 4.96
C GLN A 175 23.11 10.35 4.94
N TRP A 176 22.31 9.29 4.95
CA TRP A 176 20.86 9.43 5.06
C TRP A 176 20.48 10.03 6.42
N ASP A 177 19.54 10.97 6.40
CA ASP A 177 19.00 11.61 7.58
C ASP A 177 17.50 11.83 7.42
N ASN A 178 16.84 12.08 8.54
CA ASN A 178 15.39 12.14 8.64
C ASN A 178 14.95 13.42 9.37
N GLU A 179 13.91 14.07 8.85
CA GLU A 179 13.32 15.27 9.42
C GLU A 179 11.80 15.09 9.52
N LYS A 180 11.22 15.43 10.67
CA LYS A 180 9.75 15.48 10.81
C LYS A 180 9.22 16.77 10.21
N VAL A 181 8.16 16.64 9.43
CA VAL A 181 7.52 17.75 8.71
C VAL A 181 6.07 17.83 9.14
N GLU A 182 5.70 18.91 9.82
CA GLU A 182 4.30 19.21 10.15
C GLU A 182 3.65 19.94 8.96
N LEU A 183 2.88 19.20 8.16
CA LEU A 183 2.45 19.65 6.83
C LEU A 183 1.64 20.95 6.87
N SER A 184 0.62 21.06 7.72
CA SER A 184 -0.21 22.28 7.79
C SER A 184 0.61 23.52 8.13
N LYS A 185 1.54 23.42 9.10
CA LYS A 185 2.42 24.54 9.46
C LYS A 185 3.38 24.91 8.34
N GLU A 186 3.96 23.92 7.68
CA GLU A 186 4.87 24.14 6.55
C GLU A 186 4.16 24.77 5.34
N PHE A 187 2.92 24.36 5.04
CA PHE A 187 2.12 25.01 4.00
C PHE A 187 1.75 26.45 4.38
N LYS A 188 1.35 26.72 5.63
CA LYS A 188 1.08 28.09 6.10
C LYS A 188 2.28 28.99 5.93
N LYS A 189 3.45 28.54 6.39
CA LYS A 189 4.72 29.26 6.23
C LYS A 189 5.03 29.49 4.75
N PHE A 190 4.95 28.44 3.94
CA PHE A 190 5.20 28.52 2.51
C PHE A 190 4.30 29.53 1.80
N PHE A 191 2.99 29.52 2.05
CA PHE A 191 2.09 30.48 1.42
C PHE A 191 2.28 31.91 1.94
N ALA A 192 2.63 32.08 3.23
CA ALA A 192 2.97 33.39 3.78
C ALA A 192 4.24 33.98 3.15
N ASP A 193 5.29 33.18 2.95
CA ASP A 193 6.55 33.59 2.31
C ASP A 193 6.31 34.13 0.87
N TYR A 194 5.27 33.61 0.20
CA TYR A 194 4.84 34.03 -1.15
C TYR A 194 3.65 35.01 -1.14
N GLN A 195 3.24 35.51 0.03
CA GLN A 195 2.14 36.46 0.21
C GLN A 195 0.80 35.99 -0.39
N ILE A 196 0.55 34.68 -0.38
CA ILE A 196 -0.71 34.09 -0.84
C ILE A 196 -1.73 34.14 0.28
N ASP A 197 -2.85 34.84 0.06
CA ASP A 197 -4.02 34.75 0.93
C ASP A 197 -4.60 33.33 0.87
N ILE A 198 -4.66 32.68 2.03
CA ILE A 198 -5.15 31.31 2.18
C ILE A 198 -6.66 31.25 2.44
N ASN A 199 -7.34 32.39 2.53
CA ASN A 199 -8.78 32.44 2.71
C ASN A 199 -9.51 32.14 1.40
N GLY A 200 -10.11 30.95 1.31
CA GLY A 200 -10.85 30.51 0.13
C GLY A 200 -10.05 29.60 -0.79
N ASN A 201 -10.42 29.57 -2.07
CA ASN A 201 -9.78 28.71 -3.06
C ASN A 201 -8.52 29.37 -3.62
N ILE A 202 -7.35 28.79 -3.35
CA ILE A 202 -6.04 29.36 -3.69
C ILE A 202 -5.48 28.89 -5.04
N LYS A 203 -6.27 28.17 -5.85
CA LYS A 203 -5.84 27.69 -7.18
C LYS A 203 -5.36 28.80 -8.11
N GLU A 204 -6.07 29.93 -8.12
CA GLU A 204 -5.72 31.08 -8.96
C GLU A 204 -4.42 31.72 -8.49
N SER A 205 -4.26 31.90 -7.18
CA SER A 205 -3.03 32.40 -6.56
C SER A 205 -1.83 31.49 -6.80
N ILE A 206 -2.01 30.16 -6.82
CA ILE A 206 -0.95 29.21 -7.21
C ILE A 206 -0.60 29.38 -8.70
N SER A 207 -1.61 29.60 -9.54
CA SER A 207 -1.47 29.68 -10.99
C SER A 207 -0.84 31.01 -11.45
N SER A 208 -0.97 32.07 -10.66
CA SER A 208 -0.36 33.38 -10.92
C SER A 208 1.15 33.42 -10.62
N GLN A 209 1.67 32.50 -9.80
CA GLN A 209 3.09 32.43 -9.48
C GLN A 209 3.95 32.16 -10.72
N THR A 210 5.18 32.66 -10.72
CA THR A 210 6.11 32.58 -11.86
C THR A 210 7.46 31.99 -11.49
N GLU A 211 7.73 31.81 -10.19
CA GLU A 211 9.02 31.36 -9.71
C GLU A 211 9.13 29.84 -9.70
N LYS A 212 10.20 29.29 -10.31
CA LYS A 212 10.51 27.86 -10.24
C LYS A 212 10.59 27.32 -8.80
N PRO A 213 11.28 27.99 -7.84
CA PRO A 213 11.36 27.52 -6.46
C PRO A 213 9.98 27.34 -5.78
N PHE A 214 9.01 28.21 -6.10
CA PHE A 214 7.63 28.06 -5.62
C PHE A 214 7.04 26.71 -6.04
N PHE A 215 7.09 26.42 -7.34
CA PHE A 215 6.50 25.19 -7.89
C PHE A 215 7.22 23.92 -7.43
N GLU A 216 8.54 23.96 -7.29
CA GLU A 216 9.31 22.85 -6.73
C GLU A 216 8.91 22.57 -5.27
N LYS A 217 8.81 23.60 -4.43
CA LYS A 217 8.40 23.45 -3.03
C LYS A 217 6.92 23.04 -2.91
N MET A 218 6.03 23.58 -3.73
CA MET A 218 4.61 23.22 -3.74
C MET A 218 4.40 21.73 -4.10
N LEU A 219 5.02 21.25 -5.18
CA LEU A 219 4.97 19.83 -5.57
C LEU A 219 5.62 18.95 -4.51
N TYR A 220 6.69 19.42 -3.87
CA TYR A 220 7.36 18.70 -2.79
C TYR A 220 6.48 18.53 -1.55
N LEU A 221 5.78 19.58 -1.10
CA LEU A 221 4.86 19.48 0.04
C LEU A 221 3.66 18.57 -0.30
N LEU A 222 3.14 18.62 -1.53
CA LEU A 222 2.11 17.69 -1.99
C LEU A 222 2.62 16.25 -2.02
N LYS A 223 3.86 16.02 -2.47
CA LYS A 223 4.52 14.71 -2.44
C LYS A 223 4.56 14.13 -1.03
N LEU A 224 4.94 14.95 -0.03
CA LEU A 224 4.93 14.53 1.37
C LEU A 224 3.51 14.24 1.87
N THR A 225 2.53 15.07 1.49
CA THR A 225 1.12 14.82 1.83
C THR A 225 0.65 13.44 1.35
N LEU A 226 0.99 13.07 0.10
CA LEU A 226 0.71 11.78 -0.51
C LEU A 226 1.57 10.61 0.03
N GLN A 227 2.64 10.90 0.78
CA GLN A 227 3.54 9.90 1.34
C GLN A 227 2.90 9.24 2.58
N MET A 228 2.16 8.15 2.36
CA MET A 228 1.51 7.45 3.48
C MET A 228 2.48 6.72 4.39
N ARG A 229 3.48 6.02 3.83
CA ARG A 229 4.49 5.25 4.59
C ARG A 229 5.63 6.16 5.00
N ASN A 230 5.96 6.18 6.29
CA ASN A 230 6.95 7.07 6.88
C ASN A 230 7.85 6.25 7.82
N SER A 231 9.15 6.24 7.50
CA SER A 231 10.15 5.48 8.25
C SER A 231 11.39 6.31 8.59
N ILE A 232 12.03 6.02 9.73
CA ILE A 232 13.32 6.63 10.11
C ILE A 232 14.42 5.58 9.95
N THR A 233 15.52 5.98 9.31
CA THR A 233 16.68 5.11 9.08
C THR A 233 17.25 4.62 10.41
N ASP A 234 17.65 3.35 10.49
CA ASP A 234 18.25 2.73 11.68
C ASP A 234 17.36 2.74 12.94
N THR A 235 16.03 2.74 12.76
CA THR A 235 15.05 2.63 13.86
C THR A 235 13.86 1.74 13.48
N ASP A 236 13.04 1.38 14.46
CA ASP A 236 11.77 0.66 14.25
C ASP A 236 10.59 1.57 13.87
N VAL A 237 10.82 2.86 13.64
CA VAL A 237 9.75 3.78 13.22
C VAL A 237 9.39 3.48 11.77
N ASP A 238 8.21 2.89 11.57
CA ASP A 238 7.62 2.63 10.25
C ASP A 238 6.08 2.69 10.32
N TYR A 239 5.52 3.90 10.29
CA TYR A 239 4.08 4.10 10.39
C TYR A 239 3.44 4.39 9.03
N LEU A 240 2.13 4.17 8.97
CA LEU A 240 1.31 4.47 7.81
C LEU A 240 0.22 5.45 8.22
N ILE A 241 0.14 6.60 7.56
CA ILE A 241 -0.87 7.65 7.80
C ILE A 241 -1.53 8.05 6.48
N SER A 242 -2.85 8.10 6.45
CA SER A 242 -3.61 8.46 5.25
C SER A 242 -3.81 9.98 5.17
N PRO A 243 -3.65 10.59 3.97
CA PRO A 243 -4.08 11.97 3.73
C PRO A 243 -5.58 12.07 3.44
N VAL A 244 -6.34 10.98 3.53
CA VAL A 244 -7.77 10.97 3.20
C VAL A 244 -8.54 10.45 4.42
N ALA A 245 -9.67 11.10 4.70
CA ALA A 245 -10.61 10.65 5.72
C ALA A 245 -11.58 9.60 5.17
N ASP A 246 -12.01 8.69 6.04
CA ASP A 246 -13.12 7.79 5.77
C ASP A 246 -14.49 8.54 5.77
N GLU A 247 -15.58 7.79 5.58
CA GLU A 247 -16.94 8.34 5.55
C GLU A 247 -17.37 9.00 6.86
N LYS A 248 -16.68 8.71 7.97
CA LYS A 248 -16.92 9.31 9.29
C LYS A 248 -16.00 10.50 9.57
N GLY A 249 -15.17 10.91 8.61
CA GLY A 249 -14.20 11.99 8.79
C GLY A 249 -12.94 11.56 9.55
N ILE A 250 -12.70 10.25 9.73
CA ILE A 250 -11.56 9.73 10.48
C ILE A 250 -10.41 9.41 9.51
N PHE A 251 -9.22 9.91 9.80
CA PHE A 251 -8.01 9.57 9.06
C PHE A 251 -7.37 8.32 9.65
N TYR A 252 -7.00 7.38 8.79
CA TYR A 252 -6.23 6.23 9.23
C TYR A 252 -4.80 6.65 9.62
N ASP A 253 -4.40 6.26 10.84
CA ASP A 253 -3.04 6.37 11.35
C ASP A 253 -2.70 5.06 12.08
N SER A 254 -1.70 4.33 11.59
CA SER A 254 -1.35 3.00 12.10
C SER A 254 -0.92 3.01 13.57
N ARG A 255 -0.53 4.18 14.10
CA ARG A 255 -0.10 4.36 15.50
C ARG A 255 -1.27 4.39 16.47
N THR A 256 -2.45 4.79 16.00
CA THR A 256 -3.65 5.03 16.83
C THR A 256 -4.89 4.29 16.33
N CYS A 257 -4.78 3.53 15.24
CA CYS A 257 -5.89 2.77 14.67
C CYS A 257 -6.38 1.66 15.61
N SER A 258 -7.61 1.19 15.38
CA SER A 258 -8.18 0.04 16.09
C SER A 258 -7.38 -1.24 15.85
N ASP A 259 -7.56 -2.24 16.72
CA ASP A 259 -6.89 -3.55 16.59
C ASP A 259 -7.33 -4.37 15.37
N SER A 260 -8.45 -3.96 14.75
CA SER A 260 -8.93 -4.51 13.49
C SER A 260 -8.20 -4.01 12.25
N LEU A 261 -7.31 -3.01 12.38
CA LEU A 261 -6.56 -2.42 11.28
C LEU A 261 -5.04 -2.61 11.46
N PRO A 262 -4.26 -2.56 10.37
CA PRO A 262 -2.81 -2.74 10.45
C PRO A 262 -2.13 -1.70 11.35
N LYS A 263 -1.16 -2.13 12.16
CA LYS A 263 -0.44 -1.25 13.12
C LYS A 263 0.83 -0.60 12.55
N ASN A 264 1.28 -1.04 11.38
CA ASN A 264 2.43 -0.47 10.67
C ASN A 264 2.33 -0.78 9.16
N ALA A 265 3.28 -0.28 8.38
CA ALA A 265 3.23 -0.41 6.92
C ALA A 265 3.54 -1.82 6.40
N ASP A 266 4.31 -2.62 7.15
CA ASP A 266 4.58 -4.02 6.83
C ASP A 266 3.36 -4.91 7.14
N ALA A 267 2.70 -4.70 8.27
CA ALA A 267 1.42 -5.33 8.59
C ALA A 267 0.35 -4.98 7.56
N ASN A 268 0.34 -3.74 7.03
CA ASN A 268 -0.55 -3.36 5.94
C ASN A 268 -0.25 -4.14 4.65
N GLY A 269 1.03 -4.36 4.36
CA GLY A 269 1.47 -5.24 3.27
C GLY A 269 0.89 -6.64 3.40
N ALA A 270 1.12 -7.31 4.54
CA ALA A 270 0.59 -8.65 4.81
C ALA A 270 -0.95 -8.72 4.78
N TYR A 271 -1.62 -7.72 5.38
CA TYR A 271 -3.08 -7.59 5.37
C TYR A 271 -3.64 -7.53 3.95
N ASN A 272 -3.05 -6.72 3.07
CA ASN A 272 -3.54 -6.58 1.70
C ASN A 272 -3.13 -7.74 0.79
N ILE A 273 -2.00 -8.42 1.07
CA ILE A 273 -1.68 -9.71 0.43
C ILE A 273 -2.78 -10.73 0.74
N ALA A 274 -3.17 -10.87 2.01
CA ALA A 274 -4.26 -11.75 2.41
C ALA A 274 -5.60 -11.37 1.76
N ARG A 275 -5.93 -10.07 1.68
CA ARG A 275 -7.14 -9.58 0.98
C ARG A 275 -7.15 -9.91 -0.52
N LYS A 276 -6.00 -9.84 -1.21
CA LYS A 276 -5.90 -10.35 -2.59
C LYS A 276 -6.10 -11.86 -2.66
N GLY A 277 -5.68 -12.59 -1.63
CA GLY A 277 -6.04 -13.99 -1.43
C GLY A 277 -7.55 -14.23 -1.38
N LEU A 278 -8.29 -13.38 -0.66
CA LEU A 278 -9.76 -13.45 -0.62
C LEU A 278 -10.37 -13.27 -2.02
N MET A 279 -9.78 -12.43 -2.87
CA MET A 279 -10.22 -12.31 -4.27
C MET A 279 -10.06 -13.64 -5.04
N LEU A 280 -8.96 -14.37 -4.82
CA LEU A 280 -8.77 -15.69 -5.44
C LEU A 280 -9.76 -16.71 -4.91
N VAL A 281 -10.02 -16.74 -3.60
CA VAL A 281 -11.01 -17.63 -2.98
C VAL A 281 -12.41 -17.37 -3.53
N ARG A 282 -12.78 -16.11 -3.74
CA ARG A 282 -14.06 -15.74 -4.36
C ARG A 282 -14.17 -16.26 -5.79
N GLN A 283 -13.12 -16.13 -6.60
CA GLN A 283 -13.11 -16.72 -7.96
C GLN A 283 -13.36 -18.25 -7.91
N ILE A 284 -12.80 -18.96 -6.93
CA ILE A 284 -13.03 -20.40 -6.75
C ILE A 284 -14.50 -20.68 -6.39
N ARG A 285 -15.07 -19.91 -5.45
CA ARG A 285 -16.47 -20.07 -5.01
C ARG A 285 -17.48 -19.77 -6.11
N GLU A 286 -17.16 -18.81 -6.98
CA GLU A 286 -18.01 -18.38 -8.10
C GLU A 286 -17.85 -19.28 -9.34
N ALA A 287 -16.86 -20.17 -9.37
CA ALA A 287 -16.63 -21.06 -10.50
C ALA A 287 -17.72 -22.14 -10.59
N ALA A 288 -18.34 -22.27 -11.76
CA ALA A 288 -19.35 -23.30 -12.01
C ALA A 288 -18.78 -24.73 -11.90
N THR A 289 -17.53 -24.93 -12.36
CA THR A 289 -16.79 -26.19 -12.24
C THR A 289 -15.31 -25.92 -11.96
N LEU A 290 -14.67 -26.81 -11.19
CA LEU A 290 -13.25 -26.68 -10.83
C LEU A 290 -12.29 -27.47 -11.75
N ASP A 291 -12.81 -28.37 -12.58
CA ASP A 291 -12.03 -29.26 -13.46
C ASP A 291 -11.18 -28.50 -14.49
N LYS A 292 -11.67 -27.35 -14.97
CA LYS A 292 -10.98 -26.47 -15.93
C LYS A 292 -10.76 -25.05 -15.40
N PHE A 293 -10.96 -24.85 -14.10
CA PHE A 293 -10.86 -23.54 -13.49
C PHE A 293 -9.44 -22.97 -13.62
N LYS A 294 -9.36 -21.70 -14.00
CA LYS A 294 -8.12 -20.92 -14.04
C LYS A 294 -8.37 -19.57 -13.39
N PHE A 295 -7.46 -19.16 -12.51
CA PHE A 295 -7.54 -17.84 -11.92
C PHE A 295 -7.46 -16.75 -12.98
N ALA A 296 -8.46 -15.87 -12.97
CA ALA A 296 -8.35 -14.60 -13.65
C ALA A 296 -7.24 -13.77 -12.96
N PRO A 297 -6.35 -13.11 -13.73
CA PRO A 297 -5.35 -12.22 -13.15
C PRO A 297 -6.03 -11.13 -12.29
N ILE A 298 -5.52 -10.90 -11.08
CA ILE A 298 -5.94 -9.75 -10.28
C ILE A 298 -5.38 -8.50 -10.96
N SER A 299 -6.22 -7.79 -11.71
CA SER A 299 -5.81 -6.52 -12.30
C SER A 299 -5.67 -5.44 -11.22
N ASN A 300 -4.90 -4.39 -11.52
CA ASN A 300 -4.76 -3.23 -10.63
C ASN A 300 -6.12 -2.58 -10.36
N LYS A 301 -6.99 -2.53 -11.38
CA LYS A 301 -8.35 -1.97 -11.27
C LYS A 301 -9.22 -2.81 -10.34
N ASP A 302 -9.23 -4.13 -10.51
CA ASP A 302 -10.02 -5.02 -9.66
C ASP A 302 -9.55 -4.95 -8.21
N TRP A 303 -8.23 -4.83 -7.98
CA TRP A 303 -7.70 -4.65 -6.64
C TRP A 303 -8.19 -3.34 -6.00
N LEU A 304 -8.10 -2.21 -6.71
CA LEU A 304 -8.57 -0.93 -6.17
C LEU A 304 -10.08 -0.96 -5.88
N LYS A 305 -10.87 -1.52 -6.80
CA LYS A 305 -12.31 -1.67 -6.62
C LYS A 305 -12.62 -2.52 -5.37
N PHE A 306 -12.00 -3.68 -5.26
CA PHE A 306 -12.14 -4.56 -4.09
C PHE A 306 -11.70 -3.87 -2.79
N ALA A 307 -10.61 -3.11 -2.84
CA ALA A 307 -10.06 -2.44 -1.67
C ALA A 307 -10.95 -1.30 -1.16
N GLN A 308 -11.62 -0.60 -2.09
CA GLN A 308 -12.48 0.56 -1.83
C GLN A 308 -13.92 0.17 -1.49
N GLU A 309 -14.51 -0.77 -2.23
CA GLU A 309 -15.90 -1.22 -2.04
C GLU A 309 -16.05 -2.23 -0.90
N LYS A 310 -14.95 -2.89 -0.52
CA LYS A 310 -14.88 -3.85 0.59
C LYS A 310 -16.01 -4.89 0.59
N PRO A 311 -16.24 -5.59 -0.54
CA PRO A 311 -17.38 -6.50 -0.64
C PRO A 311 -17.31 -7.67 0.35
N TYR A 312 -16.13 -7.97 0.90
CA TYR A 312 -15.88 -9.04 1.88
C TYR A 312 -16.41 -8.73 3.28
N LEU A 313 -16.92 -7.52 3.54
CA LEU A 313 -17.61 -7.22 4.80
C LEU A 313 -19.05 -7.75 4.83
N ASN A 314 -19.57 -8.17 3.67
CA ASN A 314 -20.93 -8.68 3.51
C ASN A 314 -20.98 -10.21 3.27
N ASP A 315 -19.84 -10.89 3.40
CA ASP A 315 -19.69 -12.34 3.13
C ASP A 315 -19.93 -13.22 4.36
#